data_AF-A0A084SMH0-F1
#
_entry.id   AF-A0A084SMH0-F1
#
_cell.length_a   1.000
_cell.length_b   1.000
_cell.length_c   1.000
_cell.angle_alpha   90.00
_cell.angle_beta   90.00
_cell.angle_gamma   90.00
#
_symmetry.space_group_name_H-M   'P 1'
#
loop_
_entity.id
_entity.type
_entity.pdbx_description
1 polymer ?
#
loop_
_entity_poly.entity_id
_entity_poly.type
_entity_poly.pdbx_seq_one_letter_code
_entity_poly.pdbx_strand_id
1 'polypeptide(L)'
;MMESRWAYMIHLLAWAVPFIVLQLALLVHHFRSRTGAVLRAVLPPALIVGTYLAVADHLAIRVGIWNFGEGKHLGVYVAGVPLEEILFFLLTSVMVSLGLTLFTVLLSRREARAP
;
A
#
# COMPACT_ATOMS: atom_id res chain seq x y z
N MET A 1 15.91 -6.21 -17.82
CA MET A 1 14.80 -7.19 -17.73
C MET A 1 15.25 -8.29 -16.78
N MET A 2 14.63 -8.40 -15.60
CA MET A 2 14.99 -9.42 -14.61
C MET A 2 14.06 -10.63 -14.77
N GLU A 3 14.54 -11.69 -15.44
CA GLU A 3 13.91 -13.01 -15.52
C GLU A 3 14.18 -13.82 -14.23
N SER A 4 13.95 -13.21 -13.06
CA SER A 4 14.27 -13.83 -11.76
C SER A 4 13.03 -13.87 -10.88
N ARG A 5 12.95 -14.89 -10.01
CA ARG A 5 11.88 -15.06 -9.01
C ARG A 5 11.76 -13.87 -8.04
N TRP A 6 12.81 -13.06 -7.95
CA TRP A 6 12.88 -11.85 -7.14
C TRP A 6 12.40 -10.60 -7.88
N ALA A 7 12.19 -10.67 -9.19
CA ALA A 7 11.89 -9.50 -10.00
C ALA A 7 10.64 -8.80 -9.49
N TYR A 8 9.56 -9.53 -9.24
CA TYR A 8 8.33 -8.90 -8.78
C TYR A 8 8.49 -8.22 -7.41
N MET A 9 9.07 -8.92 -6.42
CA MET A 9 9.34 -8.35 -5.10
C MET A 9 10.23 -7.09 -5.18
N ILE A 10 11.30 -7.14 -5.98
CA ILE A 10 12.21 -6.00 -6.16
C ILE A 10 11.47 -4.83 -6.82
N HIS A 11 10.69 -5.06 -7.87
CA HIS A 11 9.93 -3.99 -8.52
C HIS A 11 8.89 -3.39 -7.56
N LEU A 12 8.17 -4.25 -6.82
CA LEU A 12 7.18 -3.83 -5.84
C LEU A 12 7.80 -2.90 -4.78
N LEU A 13 8.90 -3.32 -4.15
CA LEU A 13 9.54 -2.56 -3.09
C LEU A 13 10.28 -1.33 -3.64
N ALA A 14 11.03 -1.47 -4.73
CA ALA A 14 11.76 -0.37 -5.35
C ALA A 14 10.82 0.74 -5.82
N TRP A 15 9.60 0.40 -6.22
CA TRP A 15 8.59 1.38 -6.57
C TRP A 15 7.87 1.93 -5.33
N ALA A 16 7.30 1.07 -4.47
CA ALA A 16 6.42 1.53 -3.39
C ALA A 16 7.16 2.25 -2.26
N VAL A 17 8.35 1.76 -1.85
CA VAL A 17 9.05 2.26 -0.67
C VAL A 17 9.46 3.73 -0.83
N PRO A 18 10.08 4.18 -1.94
CA PRO A 18 10.42 5.60 -2.11
C PRO A 18 9.21 6.54 -2.00
N PHE A 19 8.06 6.17 -2.56
CA PHE A 19 6.84 6.99 -2.47
C PHE A 19 6.28 7.04 -1.05
N ILE A 20 6.22 5.90 -0.36
CA ILE A 20 5.76 5.85 1.04
C ILE A 20 6.71 6.67 1.93
N VAL A 21 8.02 6.54 1.77
CA VAL A 21 9.02 7.32 2.52
C VAL A 21 8.84 8.82 2.26
N LEU A 22 8.65 9.23 1.01
CA LEU A 22 8.39 10.63 0.67
C LEU A 22 7.10 11.14 1.33
N GLN A 23 6.00 10.38 1.24
CA GLN A 23 4.73 10.76 1.86
C GLN A 23 4.86 10.86 3.38
N LEU A 24 5.55 9.92 4.02
CA LEU A 24 5.82 9.95 5.46
C LEU A 24 6.69 11.16 5.84
N ALA A 25 7.74 11.47 5.06
CA ALA A 25 8.57 12.63 5.30
C ALA A 25 7.76 13.94 5.23
N LEU A 26 6.89 14.08 4.23
CA LEU A 26 5.99 15.23 4.08
C LEU A 26 4.98 15.30 5.24
N LEU A 27 4.43 14.16 5.65
CA LEU A 27 3.47 14.07 6.75
C LEU A 27 4.12 14.46 8.08
N VAL A 28 5.32 13.94 8.37
CA VAL A 28 6.12 14.30 9.55
C VAL A 28 6.49 15.78 9.53
N HIS A 29 6.90 16.30 8.38
CA HIS A 29 7.23 17.72 8.22
C HIS A 29 6.01 18.62 8.49
N HIS A 30 4.82 18.22 8.02
CA HIS A 30 3.60 19.02 8.17
C HIS A 30 2.99 18.93 9.58
N PHE A 31 2.78 17.72 10.10
CA PHE A 31 2.05 17.51 11.36
C PHE A 31 2.95 17.50 12.60
N ARG A 32 4.27 17.34 12.45
CA ARG A 32 5.28 17.42 13.52
C ARG A 32 4.89 16.57 14.73
N SER A 33 4.60 17.16 15.88
CA SER A 33 4.21 16.46 17.11
C SER A 33 2.90 15.67 16.99
N ARG A 34 2.02 16.02 16.04
CA ARG A 34 0.75 15.31 15.80
C ARG A 34 0.86 14.13 14.84
N THR A 35 2.04 13.88 14.25
CA THR A 35 2.25 12.78 13.28
C THR A 35 1.79 11.44 13.82
N GLY A 36 2.09 11.10 15.07
CA GLY A 36 1.67 9.83 15.67
C GLY A 36 0.15 9.68 15.80
N ALA A 37 -0.58 10.78 16.04
CA ALA A 37 -2.05 10.75 16.06
C ALA A 37 -2.61 10.55 14.65
N VAL A 38 -2.05 11.23 13.65
CA VAL A 38 -2.45 11.09 12.25
C VAL A 38 -2.20 9.66 11.75
N LEU A 39 -1.00 9.10 11.98
CA LEU A 39 -0.72 7.72 11.56
C LEU A 39 -1.65 6.70 12.22
N ARG A 40 -2.02 6.89 13.49
CA ARG A 40 -3.01 6.04 14.18
C ARG A 40 -4.41 6.14 13.58
N ALA A 41 -4.76 7.26 12.97
CA ALA A 41 -6.04 7.39 12.26
C ALA A 41 -5.98 6.80 10.84
N VAL A 42 -4.82 6.89 10.18
CA VAL A 42 -4.66 6.59 8.75
C VAL A 42 -4.27 5.14 8.48
N LEU A 43 -3.42 4.53 9.32
CA LEU A 43 -2.93 3.17 9.09
C LEU A 43 -3.99 2.08 9.30
N PRO A 44 -4.85 2.12 10.33
CA PRO A 44 -5.87 1.08 10.50
C PRO A 44 -6.77 0.86 9.28
N PRO A 45 -7.42 1.88 8.68
CA PRO A 45 -8.23 1.65 7.49
C PRO A 45 -7.41 1.14 6.31
N ALA A 46 -6.17 1.60 6.12
CA ALA A 46 -5.28 1.09 5.07
C ALA A 46 -5.00 -0.41 5.23
N LEU A 47 -4.68 -0.84 6.45
CA LEU A 47 -4.39 -2.24 6.76
C LEU A 47 -5.65 -3.11 6.67
N ILE A 48 -6.80 -2.60 7.11
CA ILE A 48 -8.09 -3.29 6.97
C ILE A 48 -8.41 -3.52 5.49
N VAL A 49 -8.32 -2.47 4.66
CA VAL A 49 -8.60 -2.58 3.22
C VAL A 49 -7.60 -3.50 2.53
N GLY A 50 -6.30 -3.34 2.79
CA GLY A 50 -5.28 -4.20 2.19
C GLY A 50 -5.44 -5.68 2.57
N THR A 51 -5.80 -5.95 3.83
CA THR A 51 -6.09 -7.31 4.29
C THR A 51 -7.37 -7.85 3.67
N TYR A 52 -8.42 -7.03 3.56
CA TYR A 52 -9.67 -7.41 2.91
C TYR A 52 -9.43 -7.82 1.46
N LEU A 53 -8.64 -7.06 0.71
CA LEU A 53 -8.31 -7.39 -0.68
C LEU A 53 -7.50 -8.68 -0.78
N ALA A 54 -6.52 -8.89 0.09
CA ALA A 54 -5.77 -10.15 0.15
C ALA A 54 -6.68 -11.37 0.44
N VAL A 55 -7.69 -11.21 1.31
CA VAL A 55 -8.68 -12.25 1.59
C VAL A 55 -9.61 -12.48 0.38
N ALA A 56 -10.02 -11.42 -0.31
CA ALA A 56 -10.83 -11.55 -1.52
C ALA A 56 -10.08 -12.34 -2.61
N ASP A 57 -8.79 -12.07 -2.80
CA ASP A 57 -7.93 -12.82 -3.72
C ASP A 57 -7.80 -14.28 -3.31
N HIS A 58 -7.61 -14.56 -2.01
CA HIS A 58 -7.61 -15.94 -1.50
C HIS A 58 -8.90 -16.68 -1.88
N LEU A 59 -10.07 -16.05 -1.68
CA LEU A 59 -11.35 -16.64 -2.01
C LEU A 59 -11.51 -16.86 -3.52
N ALA A 60 -11.06 -15.90 -4.33
CA ALA A 60 -11.09 -15.99 -5.78
C ALA A 60 -10.26 -17.17 -6.31
N ILE A 61 -9.07 -17.39 -5.73
CA ILE A 61 -8.22 -18.55 -6.04
C ILE A 61 -8.91 -19.85 -5.63
N ARG A 62 -9.47 -19.89 -4.42
CA ARG A 62 -10.12 -21.10 -3.89
C ARG A 62 -11.30 -21.55 -4.74
N VAL A 63 -12.04 -20.61 -5.34
CA VAL A 63 -13.20 -20.88 -6.20
C VAL A 63 -12.79 -21.10 -7.67
N GLY A 64 -11.51 -20.88 -8.02
CA GLY A 64 -10.98 -21.12 -9.36
C GLY A 64 -11.33 -20.03 -10.38
N ILE A 65 -11.82 -18.88 -9.93
CA ILE A 65 -12.09 -17.73 -10.82
C ILE A 65 -10.82 -16.91 -11.10
N TRP A 66 -9.79 -17.08 -10.28
CA TRP A 66 -8.51 -16.38 -10.37
C TRP A 66 -7.36 -17.33 -10.13
N ASN A 67 -6.22 -17.09 -10.79
CA ASN A 67 -4.98 -17.80 -10.52
C ASN A 67 -3.78 -16.90 -10.83
N PHE A 68 -2.71 -17.06 -10.08
CA PHE A 68 -1.44 -16.39 -10.35
C PHE A 68 -0.59 -17.25 -11.29
N GLY A 69 -0.01 -16.62 -12.31
CA GLY A 69 0.83 -17.31 -13.29
C GLY A 69 2.05 -17.97 -12.63
N GLU A 70 2.39 -19.18 -13.09
CA GLU A 70 3.53 -19.92 -12.56
C GLU A 70 4.87 -19.20 -12.82
N GLY A 71 5.81 -19.29 -11.88
CA GLY A 71 7.22 -18.94 -12.09
C GLY A 71 7.66 -17.49 -11.82
N LYS A 72 6.74 -16.56 -11.51
CA LYS A 72 7.10 -15.14 -11.26
C LYS A 72 7.19 -14.70 -9.81
N HIS A 73 6.82 -15.57 -8.87
CA HIS A 73 6.83 -15.31 -7.43
C HIS A 73 8.00 -16.01 -6.74
N LEU A 74 8.33 -15.54 -5.53
CA LEU A 74 9.33 -16.13 -4.65
C LEU A 74 8.99 -17.57 -4.24
N GLY A 75 7.74 -17.97 -4.36
CA GLY A 75 7.24 -19.28 -3.93
C GLY A 75 6.78 -19.31 -2.48
N VAL A 76 6.67 -18.16 -1.82
CA VAL A 76 6.08 -18.02 -0.48
C VAL A 76 4.61 -17.67 -0.65
N TYR A 77 3.73 -18.53 -0.14
CA TYR A 77 2.29 -18.36 -0.21
C TYR A 77 1.68 -18.36 1.18
N VAL A 78 0.79 -17.42 1.45
CA VAL A 78 -0.02 -17.35 2.67
C VAL A 78 -1.46 -17.59 2.26
N ALA A 79 -2.05 -18.67 2.76
CA ALA A 79 -3.37 -19.14 2.32
C ALA A 79 -3.47 -19.27 0.78
N GLY A 80 -2.41 -19.66 0.08
CA GLY A 80 -2.45 -19.79 -1.39
C GLY A 80 -2.35 -18.47 -2.18
N VAL A 81 -2.24 -17.32 -1.50
CA VAL A 81 -1.93 -16.03 -2.13
C VAL A 81 -0.41 -15.78 -2.05
N PRO A 82 0.27 -15.38 -3.14
CA PRO A 82 1.69 -15.02 -3.10
C PRO A 82 1.96 -13.89 -2.11
N LEU A 83 3.08 -13.97 -1.40
CA LEU A 83 3.49 -12.93 -0.44
C LEU A 83 3.57 -11.55 -1.10
N GLU A 84 4.06 -11.48 -2.34
CA GLU A 84 4.17 -10.25 -3.11
C GLU A 84 2.81 -9.56 -3.30
N GLU A 85 1.73 -10.33 -3.50
CA GLU A 85 0.39 -9.80 -3.72
C GLU A 85 -0.21 -9.25 -2.43
N ILE A 86 0.03 -9.95 -1.32
CA ILE A 86 -0.34 -9.45 0.02
C ILE A 86 0.38 -8.13 0.30
N LEU A 87 1.68 -8.08 0.03
CA LEU A 87 2.46 -6.85 0.17
C LEU A 87 1.97 -5.76 -0.79
N PHE A 88 1.60 -6.11 -2.02
CA PHE A 88 1.05 -5.16 -2.98
C PHE A 88 -0.22 -4.49 -2.44
N PHE A 89 -1.20 -5.27 -1.96
CA PHE A 89 -2.43 -4.70 -1.40
C PHE A 89 -2.17 -3.83 -0.17
N LEU A 90 -1.28 -4.26 0.72
CA LEU A 90 -0.94 -3.50 1.93
C LEU A 90 -0.20 -2.19 1.59
N LEU A 91 0.85 -2.26 0.78
CA LEU A 91 1.67 -1.10 0.42
C LEU A 91 0.87 -0.08 -0.38
N THR A 92 0.06 -0.51 -1.35
CA THR A 92 -0.77 0.40 -2.13
C THR A 92 -1.89 1.01 -1.29
N SER A 93 -2.53 0.25 -0.40
CA SER A 93 -3.54 0.79 0.52
C SER A 93 -2.94 1.83 1.46
N VAL A 94 -1.74 1.59 2.01
CA VAL A 94 -1.01 2.57 2.82
C VAL A 94 -0.69 3.82 2.01
N MET A 95 -0.19 3.66 0.79
CA MET A 95 0.16 4.78 -0.09
C MET A 95 -1.07 5.64 -0.44
N VAL A 96 -2.22 5.01 -0.68
CA VAL A 96 -3.50 5.71 -0.92
C VAL A 96 -3.94 6.47 0.33
N SER A 97 -3.95 5.84 1.51
CA SER A 97 -4.40 6.51 2.73
C SER A 97 -3.47 7.66 3.15
N LEU A 98 -2.15 7.52 3.02
CA LEU A 98 -1.20 8.60 3.23
C LEU A 98 -1.40 9.72 2.21
N GLY A 99 -1.56 9.38 0.93
CA GLY A 99 -1.80 10.32 -0.16
C GLY A 99 -3.07 11.14 0.04
N LEU A 100 -4.18 10.49 0.40
CA LEU A 100 -5.44 11.16 0.71
C LEU A 100 -5.29 12.12 1.90
N THR A 101 -4.56 11.72 2.94
CA THR A 101 -4.30 12.57 4.11
C THR A 101 -3.50 13.82 3.73
N LEU A 102 -2.48 13.69 2.88
CA LEU A 102 -1.73 14.84 2.39
C LEU A 102 -2.56 15.70 1.43
N PHE A 103 -3.46 15.09 0.67
CA PHE A 103 -4.36 15.80 -0.23
C PHE A 103 -5.38 16.67 0.53
N THR A 104 -5.95 16.20 1.63
CA THR A 104 -6.85 17.02 2.47
C THR A 104 -6.13 18.24 3.07
N VAL A 105 -4.83 18.11 3.38
CA VAL A 105 -3.99 19.25 3.78
C VAL A 105 -3.86 20.27 2.64
N LEU A 106 -3.69 19.82 1.40
CA LEU A 106 -3.62 20.72 0.25
C LEU A 106 -4.95 21.44 -0.01
N LEU A 107 -6.07 20.73 0.13
CA LEU A 107 -7.41 21.30 -0.03
C LEU A 107 -7.71 22.36 1.03
N SER A 108 -7.52 22.05 2.31
CA SER A 108 -7.74 23.01 3.40
C SER A 108 -6.87 24.27 3.27
N ARG A 109 -5.64 24.13 2.76
CA ARG A 109 -4.76 25.27 2.44
C ARG A 109 -5.23 26.10 1.25
N ARG A 110 -5.99 25.52 0.32
CA ARG A 110 -6.58 26.26 -0.81
C ARG A 110 -7.83 27.02 -0.36
N GLU A 111 -8.69 26.39 0.43
CA GLU A 111 -9.89 27.01 0.99
C GLU A 111 -9.54 28.22 1.89
N ALA A 112 -8.52 28.09 2.75
CA ALA A 112 -8.05 29.20 3.57
C ALA A 112 -7.44 30.39 2.79
N ARG A 113 -7.21 30.24 1.48
CA ARG A 113 -6.68 31.28 0.59
C ARG A 113 -7.71 31.82 -0.39
N ALA A 114 -8.94 31.32 -0.39
CA ALA A 114 -10.03 31.89 -1.18
C ALA A 114 -10.47 33.24 -0.56
N PRO A 115 -10.68 34.28 -1.38
CA PRO A 115 -11.08 35.62 -0.91
C PRO A 115 -12.53 35.70 -0.42
#